data_AF-A0A814PW24-F1
#
_entry.id   AF-A0A814PW24-F1
#
_cell.length_a   1.000
_cell.length_b   1.000
_cell.length_c   1.000
_cell.angle_alpha   90.00
_cell.angle_beta   90.00
_cell.angle_gamma   90.00
#
_symmetry.space_group_name_H-M   'P 1'
#
loop_
_entity.id
_entity.type
_entity.pdbx_description
1 polymer ?
#
loop_
_entity_poly.entity_id
_entity_poly.type
_entity_poly.pdbx_seq_one_letter_code
_entity_poly.pdbx_strand_id
1 'polypeptide(L)'
;MSNKHVQNLWSNAQTDLSRHLQSELRGPKGFESKQIANDYVRKLFLEYNWILKKLDEVFSTLVHPQKRLVVRMLLDGCVGRLIELKQEMIKFDSCEYTYFEDIAIDHHKTLDDLRVDVPQYFTQERWKAIEQRNASIQRILDKTKDLTDNNDIESSNIILLAQAVRVLQAHERARQARVHAFFMKKMKNELKKPEEKLKTDVRELNVACRIIQTVWRQKHAEKLLSEKKDDEAKLLGMVLFLVL
;
A
#
# COMPACT_ATOMS: atom_id res chain seq x y z
N MET A 1 -14.53 -1.37 -51.24
CA MET A 1 -15.60 -2.27 -50.76
C MET A 1 -16.95 -1.67 -51.11
N SER A 2 -17.80 -2.38 -51.86
CA SER A 2 -19.10 -1.85 -52.32
C SER A 2 -20.07 -1.70 -51.14
N ASN A 3 -20.79 -0.58 -51.07
CA ASN A 3 -21.77 -0.28 -50.03
C ASN A 3 -22.81 -1.41 -49.85
N LYS A 4 -23.09 -2.14 -50.94
CA LYS A 4 -23.98 -3.32 -50.97
C LYS A 4 -23.47 -4.49 -50.13
N HIS A 5 -22.16 -4.74 -50.10
CA HIS A 5 -21.58 -5.83 -49.32
C HIS A 5 -21.75 -5.58 -47.82
N VAL A 6 -21.46 -4.36 -47.36
CA VAL A 6 -21.63 -3.95 -45.96
C VAL A 6 -23.09 -4.03 -45.54
N GLN A 7 -24.00 -3.62 -46.42
CA GLN A 7 -25.43 -3.68 -46.16
C GLN A 7 -25.94 -5.13 -46.06
N ASN A 8 -25.41 -6.05 -46.88
CA ASN A 8 -25.71 -7.47 -46.79
C ASN A 8 -25.16 -8.07 -45.48
N LEU A 9 -23.91 -7.77 -45.11
CA LEU A 9 -23.32 -8.22 -43.84
C LEU A 9 -24.15 -7.76 -42.64
N TRP A 10 -24.51 -6.48 -42.61
CA TRP A 10 -25.38 -5.92 -41.57
C TRP A 10 -26.76 -6.59 -41.55
N SER A 11 -27.42 -6.73 -42.71
CA SER A 11 -28.74 -7.35 -42.80
C SER A 11 -28.72 -8.79 -42.31
N ASN A 12 -27.68 -9.55 -42.64
CA ASN A 12 -27.48 -10.91 -42.16
C ASN A 12 -27.29 -10.94 -40.64
N ALA A 13 -26.37 -10.13 -40.10
CA ALA A 13 -26.12 -10.06 -38.65
C ALA A 13 -27.36 -9.63 -37.86
N GLN A 14 -28.10 -8.63 -38.35
CA GLN A 14 -29.34 -8.15 -37.73
C GLN A 14 -30.43 -9.22 -37.76
N THR A 15 -30.56 -9.95 -38.87
CA THR A 15 -31.56 -11.02 -39.01
C THR A 15 -31.23 -12.18 -38.08
N ASP A 16 -29.95 -12.56 -38.00
CA ASP A 16 -29.48 -13.62 -37.11
C ASP A 16 -29.70 -13.25 -35.63
N LEU A 17 -29.33 -12.03 -35.23
CA LEU A 17 -29.57 -11.53 -33.88
C LEU A 17 -31.08 -11.50 -33.55
N SER A 18 -31.90 -10.99 -34.47
CA SER A 18 -33.35 -10.88 -34.26
C SER A 18 -34.01 -12.26 -34.15
N ARG A 19 -33.59 -13.21 -34.99
CA ARG A 19 -34.07 -14.60 -34.94
C ARG A 19 -33.69 -15.26 -33.62
N HIS A 20 -32.44 -15.09 -33.19
CA HIS A 20 -31.93 -15.68 -31.96
C HIS A 20 -32.65 -15.10 -30.72
N LEU A 21 -32.83 -13.78 -30.67
CA LEU A 21 -33.54 -13.09 -29.59
C LEU A 21 -35.01 -13.53 -29.51
N GLN A 22 -35.69 -13.70 -30.65
CA GLN A 22 -37.05 -14.26 -30.67
C GLN A 22 -37.09 -15.71 -30.18
N SER A 23 -36.08 -16.52 -30.50
CA SER A 23 -35.96 -17.90 -30.02
C SER A 23 -35.79 -17.94 -28.52
N GLU A 24 -34.94 -17.07 -27.97
CA GLU A 24 -34.68 -16.97 -26.54
C GLU A 24 -35.91 -16.50 -25.76
N LEU A 25 -36.64 -15.49 -26.26
CA LEU A 25 -37.89 -15.02 -25.65
C LEU A 25 -38.99 -16.10 -25.62
N ARG A 26 -39.00 -16.98 -26.62
CA ARG A 26 -39.91 -18.14 -26.69
C ARG A 26 -39.40 -19.34 -25.90
N GLY A 27 -38.23 -19.22 -25.27
CA GLY A 27 -37.49 -20.31 -24.66
C GLY A 27 -38.31 -21.17 -23.70
N PRO A 28 -37.76 -22.33 -23.31
CA PRO A 28 -38.48 -23.30 -22.50
C PRO A 28 -38.95 -22.68 -21.18
N LYS A 29 -40.21 -22.90 -20.83
CA LYS A 29 -40.83 -22.37 -19.58
C LYS A 29 -40.25 -22.98 -18.31
N GLY A 30 -39.46 -24.06 -18.45
CA GLY A 30 -38.76 -24.76 -17.39
C GLY A 30 -37.91 -25.88 -17.97
N PHE A 31 -36.94 -26.35 -17.20
CA PHE A 31 -36.07 -27.45 -17.57
C PHE A 31 -36.30 -28.64 -16.64
N GLU A 32 -36.33 -29.85 -17.20
CA GLU A 32 -36.54 -31.09 -16.43
C GLU A 32 -35.32 -31.45 -15.58
N SER A 33 -34.11 -31.10 -16.05
CA SER A 33 -32.84 -31.37 -15.37
C SER A 33 -31.89 -30.18 -15.49
N LYS A 34 -31.03 -30.03 -14.48
CA LYS A 34 -29.95 -29.04 -14.44
C LYS A 34 -29.01 -29.16 -15.64
N GLN A 35 -28.76 -30.38 -16.11
CA GLN A 35 -27.87 -30.64 -17.25
C GLN A 35 -28.47 -30.09 -18.55
N ILE A 36 -29.76 -30.34 -18.80
CA ILE A 36 -30.47 -29.85 -19.99
C ILE A 36 -30.53 -28.32 -19.99
N ALA A 37 -30.72 -27.71 -18.81
CA ALA A 37 -30.67 -26.26 -18.66
C ALA A 37 -29.28 -25.71 -19.04
N ASN A 38 -28.22 -26.36 -18.57
CA ASN A 38 -26.87 -25.95 -18.88
C ASN A 38 -26.53 -26.11 -20.37
N ASP A 39 -26.87 -27.23 -20.99
CA ASP A 39 -26.63 -27.46 -22.42
C ASP A 39 -27.36 -26.41 -23.29
N TYR A 40 -28.57 -26.01 -22.88
CA TYR A 40 -29.29 -24.92 -23.53
C TYR A 40 -28.52 -23.59 -23.40
N VAL A 41 -28.04 -23.23 -22.21
CA VAL A 41 -27.28 -21.99 -22.00
C VAL A 41 -25.94 -22.02 -22.73
N ARG A 42 -25.24 -23.16 -22.76
CA ARG A 42 -24.01 -23.38 -23.55
C ARG A 42 -24.24 -23.10 -25.02
N LYS A 43 -25.36 -23.59 -25.57
CA LYS A 43 -25.74 -23.34 -26.96
C LYS A 43 -26.04 -21.87 -27.23
N LEU A 44 -26.82 -21.22 -26.36
CA LEU A 44 -27.09 -19.79 -26.46
C LEU A 44 -25.80 -18.96 -26.45
N PHE A 45 -24.87 -19.29 -25.54
CA PHE A 45 -23.59 -18.61 -25.42
C PHE A 45 -22.80 -18.65 -26.74
N LEU A 46 -22.70 -19.82 -27.37
CA LEU A 46 -21.98 -19.95 -28.64
C LEU A 46 -22.67 -19.23 -29.80
N GLU A 47 -24.00 -19.30 -29.87
CA GLU A 47 -24.76 -18.59 -30.89
C GLU A 47 -24.57 -17.06 -30.78
N TYR A 48 -24.61 -16.51 -29.56
CA TYR A 48 -24.28 -15.12 -29.31
C TYR A 48 -22.83 -14.77 -29.65
N ASN A 49 -21.87 -15.67 -29.38
CA ASN A 49 -20.46 -15.44 -29.73
C ASN A 49 -20.26 -15.33 -31.25
N TRP A 50 -20.93 -16.17 -32.04
CA TRP A 50 -20.87 -16.07 -33.50
C TRP A 50 -21.54 -14.81 -34.03
N ILE A 51 -22.64 -14.38 -33.42
CA ILE A 51 -23.29 -13.11 -33.77
C ILE A 51 -22.38 -11.92 -33.43
N LEU A 52 -21.69 -11.98 -32.28
CA LEU A 52 -20.73 -10.95 -31.87
C LEU A 52 -19.63 -10.79 -32.92
N LYS A 53 -19.02 -11.90 -33.39
CA LYS A 53 -17.99 -11.86 -34.45
C LYS A 53 -18.51 -11.22 -35.74
N LYS A 54 -19.72 -11.57 -36.18
CA LYS A 54 -20.35 -10.97 -37.36
C LYS A 54 -20.59 -9.46 -37.17
N LEU A 55 -21.05 -9.04 -35.99
CA LEU A 55 -21.27 -7.63 -35.69
C LEU A 55 -19.95 -6.85 -35.61
N ASP A 56 -18.86 -7.45 -35.13
CA ASP A 56 -17.54 -6.82 -35.08
C ASP A 56 -16.95 -6.66 -36.49
N GLU A 57 -17.14 -7.65 -37.37
CA GLU A 57 -16.83 -7.54 -38.81
C GLU A 57 -17.61 -6.39 -39.47
N VAL A 58 -18.90 -6.26 -39.15
CA VAL A 58 -19.72 -5.13 -39.62
C VAL A 58 -19.18 -3.80 -39.07
N PHE A 59 -18.83 -3.73 -37.79
CA PHE A 59 -18.30 -2.52 -37.16
C PHE A 59 -16.96 -2.07 -37.76
N SER A 60 -16.07 -3.01 -38.06
CA SER A 60 -14.76 -2.72 -38.67
C SER A 60 -14.90 -2.24 -40.12
N THR A 61 -15.89 -2.75 -40.85
CA THR A 61 -16.12 -2.39 -42.26
C THR A 61 -16.97 -1.11 -42.42
N LEU A 62 -17.76 -0.74 -41.41
CA LEU A 62 -18.63 0.45 -41.45
C LEU A 62 -17.85 1.77 -41.32
N VAL A 63 -17.91 2.59 -42.38
CA VAL A 63 -17.31 3.93 -42.40
C VAL A 63 -18.24 5.00 -41.81
N HIS A 64 -19.56 4.81 -41.86
CA HIS A 64 -20.52 5.85 -41.48
C HIS A 64 -20.66 6.00 -39.95
N PRO A 65 -20.33 7.15 -39.35
CA PRO A 65 -20.21 7.30 -37.90
C PRO A 65 -21.53 7.09 -37.15
N GLN A 66 -22.66 7.59 -37.68
CA GLN A 66 -23.97 7.43 -37.01
C GLN A 66 -24.42 5.96 -36.96
N LYS A 67 -24.17 5.18 -38.03
CA LYS A 67 -24.52 3.76 -38.07
C LYS A 67 -23.59 2.96 -37.15
N ARG A 68 -22.32 3.36 -37.10
CA ARG A 68 -21.30 2.76 -36.24
C ARG A 68 -21.65 2.88 -34.76
N LEU A 69 -22.25 3.99 -34.32
CA LEU A 69 -22.76 4.14 -32.95
C LEU A 69 -23.86 3.12 -32.62
N VAL A 70 -24.79 2.86 -33.53
CA VAL A 70 -25.86 1.88 -33.32
C VAL A 70 -25.30 0.46 -33.25
N VAL A 71 -24.38 0.10 -34.16
CA VAL A 71 -23.73 -1.21 -34.13
C VAL A 71 -22.92 -1.39 -32.85
N ARG A 72 -22.24 -0.34 -32.37
CA ARG A 72 -21.54 -0.37 -31.09
C ARG A 72 -22.49 -0.70 -29.93
N MET A 73 -23.63 -0.02 -29.83
CA MET A 73 -24.61 -0.30 -28.77
C MET A 73 -25.09 -1.74 -28.80
N LEU A 74 -25.27 -2.32 -29.99
CA LEU A 74 -25.63 -3.73 -30.15
C LEU A 74 -24.49 -4.65 -29.73
N LEU A 75 -23.24 -4.32 -30.08
CA LEU A 75 -22.07 -5.07 -29.62
C LEU A 75 -21.95 -5.03 -28.09
N ASP A 76 -22.10 -3.86 -27.46
CA ASP A 76 -22.10 -3.72 -26.00
C ASP A 76 -23.20 -4.60 -25.37
N GLY A 77 -24.41 -4.61 -25.95
CA GLY A 77 -25.51 -5.47 -25.52
C GLY A 77 -25.23 -6.97 -25.67
N CYS A 78 -24.66 -7.40 -26.80
CA CYS A 78 -24.27 -8.79 -27.04
C CYS A 78 -23.16 -9.25 -26.08
N VAL A 79 -22.15 -8.40 -25.83
CA VAL A 79 -21.10 -8.70 -24.84
C VAL A 79 -21.68 -8.81 -23.43
N GLY A 80 -22.58 -7.89 -23.06
CA GLY A 80 -23.30 -7.96 -21.79
C GLY A 80 -24.05 -9.29 -21.62
N ARG A 81 -24.83 -9.68 -22.64
CA ARG A 81 -25.56 -10.95 -22.63
C ARG A 81 -24.64 -12.16 -22.55
N LEU A 82 -23.50 -12.16 -23.25
CA LEU A 82 -22.51 -13.24 -23.17
C LEU A 82 -21.96 -13.42 -21.75
N ILE A 83 -21.68 -12.31 -21.05
CA ILE A 83 -21.20 -12.35 -19.66
C ILE A 83 -22.27 -12.91 -18.73
N GLU A 84 -23.52 -12.49 -18.90
CA GLU A 84 -24.66 -13.02 -18.14
C GLU A 84 -24.81 -14.53 -18.34
N LEU A 85 -24.83 -14.99 -19.60
CA LEU A 85 -24.92 -16.41 -19.94
C LEU A 85 -23.75 -17.19 -19.36
N LYS A 86 -22.52 -16.68 -19.44
CA LYS A 86 -21.36 -17.33 -18.82
C LYS A 86 -21.52 -17.43 -17.31
N GLN A 87 -22.04 -16.40 -16.66
CA GLN A 87 -22.31 -16.43 -15.22
C GLN A 87 -23.40 -17.45 -14.86
N GLU A 88 -24.44 -17.58 -15.68
CA GLU A 88 -25.48 -18.62 -15.53
C GLU A 88 -24.88 -20.03 -15.65
N MET A 89 -24.01 -20.27 -16.63
CA MET A 89 -23.31 -21.55 -16.78
C MET A 89 -22.48 -21.91 -15.54
N ILE A 90 -21.74 -20.93 -14.99
CA ILE A 90 -20.95 -21.13 -13.78
C ILE A 90 -21.86 -21.48 -12.59
N LYS A 91 -23.05 -20.88 -12.48
CA LYS A 91 -24.03 -21.24 -11.43
C LYS A 91 -24.54 -22.67 -11.60
N PHE A 92 -24.63 -23.18 -12.82
CA PHE A 92 -25.05 -24.56 -13.06
C PHE A 92 -23.94 -25.59 -12.78
N ASP A 93 -22.71 -25.38 -13.22
CA ASP A 93 -21.64 -26.39 -13.03
C ASP A 93 -20.76 -26.15 -11.81
N SER A 94 -20.88 -25.00 -11.15
CA SER A 94 -19.94 -24.52 -10.13
C SER A 94 -18.48 -24.54 -10.62
N CYS A 95 -18.27 -24.43 -11.93
CA CYS A 95 -16.98 -24.49 -12.59
C CYS A 95 -16.82 -23.30 -13.54
N GLU A 96 -15.64 -22.69 -13.54
CA GLU A 96 -15.31 -21.59 -14.47
C GLU A 96 -15.05 -22.09 -15.89
N TYR A 97 -14.54 -23.31 -16.03
CA TYR A 97 -14.25 -23.95 -17.30
C TYR A 97 -15.47 -24.70 -17.82
N THR A 98 -15.80 -24.47 -19.09
CA THR A 98 -16.90 -25.17 -19.77
C THR A 98 -16.41 -25.66 -21.12
N TYR A 99 -16.67 -26.93 -21.41
CA TYR A 99 -16.34 -27.53 -22.70
C TYR A 99 -17.41 -27.14 -23.72
N PHE A 100 -17.02 -27.00 -24.99
CA PHE A 100 -17.90 -26.59 -26.09
C PHE A 100 -17.71 -27.45 -27.35
N GLU A 101 -16.84 -28.46 -27.30
CA GLU A 101 -16.41 -29.24 -28.48
C GLU A 101 -17.58 -29.96 -29.14
N ASP A 102 -18.43 -30.57 -28.32
CA ASP A 102 -19.65 -31.29 -28.69
C ASP A 102 -20.61 -30.39 -29.49
N ILE A 103 -20.89 -29.18 -29.00
CA ILE A 103 -21.75 -28.22 -29.71
C ILE A 103 -21.02 -27.63 -30.95
N ALA A 104 -19.70 -27.47 -30.88
CA ALA A 104 -18.92 -26.99 -32.02
C ALA A 104 -18.96 -27.96 -33.21
N ILE A 105 -18.85 -29.26 -32.93
CA ILE A 105 -18.94 -30.33 -33.93
C ILE A 105 -20.31 -30.30 -34.62
N ASP A 106 -21.39 -30.18 -33.84
CA ASP A 106 -22.77 -30.11 -34.37
C ASP A 106 -22.98 -28.94 -35.34
N HIS A 107 -22.30 -27.82 -35.09
CA HIS A 107 -22.39 -26.61 -35.92
C HIS A 107 -21.30 -26.51 -37.00
N HIS A 108 -20.49 -27.57 -37.19
CA HIS A 108 -19.35 -27.59 -38.11
C HIS A 108 -18.39 -26.40 -37.91
N LYS A 109 -18.13 -26.05 -36.65
CA LYS A 109 -17.26 -24.94 -36.25
C LYS A 109 -15.92 -25.43 -35.77
N THR A 110 -14.90 -24.61 -36.02
CA THR A 110 -13.52 -24.90 -35.59
C THR A 110 -13.27 -24.34 -34.19
N LEU A 111 -12.24 -24.81 -33.50
CA LEU A 111 -11.84 -24.28 -32.18
C LEU A 111 -11.57 -22.76 -32.21
N ASP A 112 -11.05 -22.23 -33.32
CA ASP A 112 -10.85 -20.78 -33.50
C ASP A 112 -12.19 -20.03 -33.53
N ASP A 113 -13.27 -20.64 -34.01
CA ASP A 113 -14.61 -20.04 -34.00
C ASP A 113 -15.19 -19.95 -32.57
N LEU A 114 -14.73 -20.80 -31.64
CA LEU A 114 -15.14 -20.78 -30.22
C LEU A 114 -14.45 -19.69 -29.40
N ARG A 115 -13.34 -19.14 -29.89
CA ARG A 115 -12.64 -18.05 -29.20
C ARG A 115 -13.57 -16.83 -29.09
N VAL A 116 -13.62 -16.24 -27.90
CA VAL A 116 -14.32 -14.98 -27.68
C VAL A 116 -13.30 -13.87 -27.86
N ASP A 117 -13.39 -13.19 -29.00
CA ASP A 117 -12.48 -12.09 -29.34
C ASP A 117 -13.00 -10.78 -28.74
N VAL A 118 -12.09 -9.92 -28.29
CA VAL A 118 -12.45 -8.59 -27.82
C VAL A 118 -12.80 -7.72 -29.03
N PRO A 119 -14.03 -7.16 -29.12
CA PRO A 119 -14.41 -6.34 -30.26
C PRO A 119 -13.46 -5.16 -30.51
N GLN A 120 -13.19 -4.84 -31.77
CA GLN A 120 -12.14 -3.88 -32.15
C GLN A 120 -12.38 -2.46 -31.63
N TYR A 121 -13.64 -2.07 -31.45
CA TYR A 121 -13.97 -0.74 -30.94
C TYR A 121 -13.44 -0.50 -29.52
N PHE A 122 -13.32 -1.54 -28.69
CA PHE A 122 -12.73 -1.40 -27.35
C PHE A 122 -11.28 -0.96 -27.40
N THR A 123 -10.53 -1.34 -28.45
CA THR A 123 -9.14 -0.92 -28.64
C THR A 123 -9.07 0.45 -29.30
N GLN A 124 -9.86 0.67 -30.36
CA GLN A 124 -9.82 1.90 -31.15
C GLN A 124 -10.36 3.12 -30.40
N GLU A 125 -11.39 2.94 -29.57
CA GLU A 125 -12.07 4.04 -28.87
C GLU A 125 -11.64 4.19 -27.40
N ARG A 126 -10.65 3.39 -26.96
CA ARG A 126 -10.14 3.39 -25.58
C ARG A 126 -9.43 4.68 -25.19
N TRP A 127 -8.99 5.48 -26.17
CA TRP A 127 -8.13 6.64 -25.93
C TRP A 127 -8.76 7.63 -24.95
N LYS A 128 -10.07 7.90 -25.03
CA LYS A 128 -10.78 8.79 -24.07
C LYS A 128 -10.75 8.24 -22.65
N ALA A 129 -11.00 6.93 -22.49
CA ALA A 129 -10.97 6.29 -21.17
C ALA A 129 -9.54 6.24 -20.61
N ILE A 130 -8.53 6.02 -21.45
CA ILE A 130 -7.12 6.09 -21.08
C ILE A 130 -6.75 7.51 -20.65
N GLU A 131 -7.17 8.52 -21.40
CA GLU A 131 -6.92 9.92 -21.08
C GLU A 131 -7.56 10.33 -19.74
N GLN A 132 -8.82 9.95 -19.51
CA GLN A 132 -9.50 10.18 -18.23
C GLN A 132 -8.81 9.46 -17.06
N ARG A 133 -8.38 8.22 -17.26
CA ARG A 133 -7.63 7.45 -16.26
C ARG A 133 -6.25 8.06 -16.00
N ASN A 134 -5.55 8.51 -17.04
CA ASN A 134 -4.26 9.17 -16.89
C ASN A 134 -4.44 10.49 -16.14
N ALA A 135 -5.48 11.26 -16.43
CA ALA A 135 -5.79 12.49 -15.70
C ALA A 135 -6.10 12.22 -14.23
N SER A 136 -6.81 11.13 -13.89
CA SER A 136 -7.04 10.77 -12.48
C SER A 136 -5.77 10.32 -11.78
N ILE A 137 -4.91 9.53 -12.45
CA ILE A 137 -3.60 9.13 -11.93
C ILE A 137 -2.73 10.37 -11.67
N GLN A 138 -2.65 11.31 -12.60
CA GLN A 138 -1.89 12.55 -12.42
C GLN A 138 -2.39 13.33 -11.21
N ARG A 139 -3.70 13.51 -11.05
CA ARG A 139 -4.27 14.17 -9.85
C ARG A 139 -3.91 13.46 -8.55
N ILE A 140 -3.85 12.12 -8.55
CA ILE A 140 -3.43 11.36 -7.36
C ILE A 140 -1.94 11.59 -7.09
N LEU A 141 -1.11 11.55 -8.14
CA LEU A 141 0.33 11.78 -8.05
C LEU A 141 0.64 13.18 -7.52
N ASP A 142 -0.04 14.21 -8.01
CA ASP A 142 0.14 15.59 -7.55
C ASP A 142 -0.22 15.72 -6.06
N LYS A 143 -1.37 15.16 -5.64
CA LYS A 143 -1.75 15.12 -4.22
C LYS A 143 -0.74 14.38 -3.35
N THR A 144 -0.15 13.29 -3.86
CA THR A 144 0.89 12.57 -3.10
C THR A 144 2.21 13.31 -3.06
N LYS A 145 2.57 14.07 -4.10
CA LYS A 145 3.76 14.94 -4.10
C LYS A 145 3.63 16.07 -3.09
N ASP A 146 2.46 16.70 -3.00
CA ASP A 146 2.18 17.73 -2.00
C ASP A 146 2.31 17.20 -0.55
N LEU A 147 2.11 15.89 -0.33
CA LEU A 147 2.33 15.25 0.97
C LEU A 147 3.82 14.96 1.24
N THR A 148 4.63 14.73 0.21
CA THR A 148 6.07 14.42 0.34
C THR A 148 6.97 15.63 0.33
N ASP A 149 6.57 16.75 -0.30
CA ASP A 149 7.33 18.01 -0.34
C ASP A 149 7.20 18.84 0.95
N ASN A 150 6.42 18.38 1.93
CA ASN A 150 6.44 18.96 3.26
C ASN A 150 7.76 18.59 3.94
N ASN A 151 8.63 19.60 4.09
CA ASN A 151 9.77 19.70 5.02
C ASN A 151 9.46 19.30 6.49
N ASP A 152 8.24 18.84 6.76
CA ASP A 152 7.76 18.31 8.02
C ASP A 152 8.41 16.97 8.40
N ILE A 153 8.86 16.15 7.45
CA ILE A 153 9.51 14.87 7.78
C ILE A 153 10.89 15.11 8.43
N GLU A 154 11.71 16.00 7.88
CA GLU A 154 12.99 16.38 8.48
C GLU A 154 12.80 17.11 9.82
N SER A 155 11.85 18.04 9.89
CA SER A 155 11.53 18.80 11.11
C SER A 155 11.02 17.88 12.23
N SER A 156 10.18 16.90 11.90
CA SER A 156 9.66 15.91 12.87
C SER A 156 10.75 14.97 13.37
N ASN A 157 11.68 14.56 12.51
CA ASN A 157 12.82 13.74 12.90
C ASN A 157 13.80 14.49 13.82
N ILE A 158 14.02 15.78 13.59
CA ILE A 158 14.85 16.62 14.47
C ILE A 158 14.21 16.75 15.87
N ILE A 159 12.89 16.97 15.94
CA ILE A 159 12.16 17.06 17.22
C ILE A 159 12.22 15.72 17.97
N LEU A 160 12.04 14.60 17.26
CA LEU A 160 12.08 13.25 17.83
C LEU A 160 13.49 12.90 18.37
N LEU A 161 14.54 13.22 17.61
CA LEU A 161 15.92 13.01 18.03
C LEU A 161 16.27 13.84 19.27
N ALA A 162 15.89 15.12 19.28
CA ALA A 162 16.13 15.99 20.43
C ALA A 162 15.43 15.49 21.69
N GLN A 163 14.22 14.94 21.56
CA GLN A 163 13.48 14.34 22.67
C GLN A 163 14.14 13.04 23.17
N ALA A 164 14.58 12.17 22.25
CA ALA A 164 15.31 10.95 22.59
C ALA A 164 16.62 11.25 23.34
N VAL A 165 17.39 12.24 22.88
CA VAL A 165 18.63 12.69 23.54
C VAL A 165 18.35 13.19 24.96
N ARG A 166 17.29 13.99 25.18
CA ARG A 166 16.94 14.49 26.53
C ARG A 166 16.61 13.36 27.50
N VAL A 167 15.84 12.37 27.06
CA VAL A 167 15.48 11.21 27.88
C VAL A 167 16.74 10.44 28.26
N LEU A 168 17.61 10.16 27.29
CA LEU A 168 18.84 9.40 27.50
C LEU A 168 19.79 10.14 28.46
N GLN A 169 19.97 11.45 28.28
CA GLN A 169 20.75 12.29 29.19
C GLN A 169 20.17 12.34 30.60
N ALA A 170 18.84 12.43 30.76
CA ALA A 170 18.20 12.44 32.08
C ALA A 170 18.44 11.11 32.82
N HIS A 171 18.31 9.99 32.12
CA HIS A 171 18.59 8.67 32.68
C HIS A 171 20.05 8.48 33.06
N GLU A 172 21.00 8.89 32.22
CA GLU A 172 22.42 8.77 32.55
C GLU A 172 22.81 9.67 33.73
N ARG A 173 22.28 10.89 33.82
CA ARG A 173 22.47 11.76 35.01
C ARG A 173 21.91 11.11 36.28
N ALA A 174 20.72 10.51 36.20
CA ALA A 174 20.15 9.80 37.34
C ALA A 174 21.00 8.58 37.75
N ARG A 175 21.55 7.85 36.77
CA ARG A 175 22.47 6.74 37.02
C ARG A 175 23.75 7.22 37.71
N GLN A 176 24.38 8.25 37.18
CA GLN A 176 25.58 8.86 37.74
C GLN A 176 25.34 9.37 39.16
N ALA A 177 24.22 10.06 39.42
CA ALA A 177 23.85 10.53 40.74
C ALA A 177 23.71 9.36 41.76
N ARG A 178 23.12 8.23 41.34
CA ARG A 178 23.02 7.04 42.19
C ARG A 178 24.38 6.43 42.51
N VAL A 179 25.24 6.28 41.50
CA VAL A 179 26.60 5.75 41.68
C VAL A 179 27.42 6.65 42.60
N HIS A 180 27.35 7.97 42.37
CA HIS A 180 28.03 8.96 43.20
C HIS A 180 27.52 8.96 44.65
N ALA A 181 26.20 8.91 44.85
CA ALA A 181 25.60 8.83 46.18
C ALA A 181 26.02 7.54 46.93
N PHE A 182 26.07 6.41 46.22
CA PHE A 182 26.58 5.15 46.78
C PHE A 182 28.05 5.26 47.20
N PHE A 183 28.91 5.82 46.35
CA PHE A 183 30.33 6.00 46.66
C PHE A 183 30.56 6.95 47.84
N MET A 184 29.85 8.09 47.87
CA MET A 184 29.91 9.04 48.99
C MET A 184 29.43 8.43 50.30
N LYS A 185 28.40 7.59 50.27
CA LYS A 185 27.95 6.83 51.46
C LYS A 185 29.01 5.85 51.94
N LYS A 186 29.70 5.16 51.02
CA LYS A 186 30.80 4.24 51.35
C LYS A 186 31.98 4.99 51.99
N MET A 187 32.43 6.08 51.38
CA MET A 187 33.50 6.95 51.92
C MET A 187 33.16 7.48 53.30
N LYS A 188 31.93 7.98 53.52
CA LYS A 188 31.47 8.45 54.82
C LYS A 188 31.49 7.35 55.89
N ASN A 189 31.16 6.11 55.52
CA ASN A 189 31.20 4.98 56.44
C ASN A 189 32.64 4.52 56.75
N GLU A 190 33.56 4.61 55.78
CA GLU A 190 34.99 4.33 55.99
C GLU A 190 35.66 5.39 56.88
N LEU A 191 35.32 6.67 56.70
CA LEU A 191 35.76 7.76 57.58
C LEU A 191 35.17 7.70 58.99
N LYS A 192 34.06 6.97 59.18
CA LYS A 192 33.44 6.73 60.50
C LYS A 192 34.02 5.52 61.23
N LYS A 193 34.94 4.74 60.62
CA LYS A 193 35.71 3.76 61.39
C LYS A 193 36.55 4.52 62.40
N PRO A 194 36.44 4.20 63.71
CA PRO A 194 37.18 4.93 64.73
C PRO A 194 38.68 4.75 64.46
N GLU A 195 39.40 5.86 64.28
CA GLU A 195 40.86 5.85 64.36
C GLU A 195 41.23 5.25 65.72
N GLU A 196 41.89 4.09 65.69
CA GLU A 196 42.44 3.47 66.88
C GLU A 196 43.44 4.42 67.55
N LYS A 197 43.03 4.86 68.74
CA LYS A 197 43.81 5.36 69.88
C LYS A 197 45.30 5.61 69.61
N LEU A 198 45.71 6.88 69.70
CA LEU A 198 46.99 7.21 70.32
C LEU A 198 46.80 8.14 71.51
N LYS A 199 47.30 7.66 72.65
CA LYS A 199 47.28 8.29 73.97
C LYS A 199 48.00 9.65 73.95
N THR A 200 47.62 10.49 74.91
CA THR A 200 48.42 11.58 75.52
C THR A 200 49.92 11.32 75.36
N ASP A 201 50.75 12.24 74.85
CA ASP A 201 51.27 13.37 75.65
C ASP A 201 52.18 14.28 74.77
N VAL A 202 51.62 15.26 74.04
CA VAL A 202 52.24 16.52 73.51
C VAL A 202 51.08 17.36 72.96
N ARG A 203 50.20 17.88 73.82
CA ARG A 203 48.78 18.08 73.48
C ARG A 203 48.33 19.43 72.92
N GLU A 204 49.13 20.48 72.88
CA GLU A 204 48.60 21.79 72.45
C GLU A 204 49.17 22.29 71.11
N LEU A 205 50.48 22.20 70.87
CA LEU A 205 51.08 22.61 69.59
C LEU A 205 50.74 21.64 68.45
N ASN A 206 50.76 20.33 68.71
CA ASN A 206 50.40 19.32 67.71
C ASN A 206 48.90 19.33 67.38
N VAL A 207 48.04 19.74 68.33
CA VAL A 207 46.60 19.90 68.06
C VAL A 207 46.37 21.10 67.16
N ALA A 208 47.03 22.25 67.42
CA ALA A 208 46.96 23.40 66.54
C ALA A 208 47.50 23.09 65.13
N CYS A 209 48.67 22.44 65.02
CA CYS A 209 49.21 22.01 63.72
C CYS A 209 48.29 21.04 63.00
N ARG A 210 47.68 20.06 63.70
CA ARG A 210 46.69 19.15 63.09
C ARG A 210 45.44 19.89 62.63
N ILE A 211 44.92 20.84 63.41
CA ILE A 211 43.76 21.66 63.00
C ILE A 211 44.09 22.44 61.73
N ILE A 212 45.23 23.13 61.70
CA ILE A 212 45.69 23.90 60.53
C ILE A 212 45.86 22.98 59.31
N GLN A 213 46.51 21.83 59.48
CA GLN A 213 46.72 20.86 58.40
C GLN A 213 45.40 20.27 57.90
N THR A 214 44.45 19.97 58.79
CA THR A 214 43.13 19.44 58.42
C THR A 214 42.31 20.48 57.67
N VAL A 215 42.28 21.72 58.14
CA VAL A 215 41.59 22.84 57.47
C VAL A 215 42.20 23.09 56.09
N TRP A 216 43.54 23.09 55.98
CA TRP A 216 44.21 23.28 54.70
C TRP A 216 43.95 22.13 53.73
N ARG A 217 44.05 20.88 54.18
CA ARG A 217 43.75 19.68 53.36
C ARG A 217 42.30 19.67 52.91
N GLN A 218 41.37 20.03 53.80
CA GLN A 218 39.96 20.17 53.46
C GLN A 218 39.78 21.24 52.39
N LYS A 219 40.37 22.44 52.57
CA LYS A 219 40.20 23.52 51.60
C LYS A 219 40.82 23.19 50.24
N HIS A 220 41.96 22.51 50.25
CA HIS A 220 42.61 22.01 49.03
C HIS A 220 41.76 20.95 48.34
N ALA A 221 41.18 20.00 49.10
CA ALA A 221 40.28 18.99 48.55
C ALA A 221 38.97 19.59 48.01
N GLU A 222 38.40 20.58 48.69
CA GLU A 222 37.24 21.34 48.22
C GLU A 222 37.55 22.07 46.90
N LYS A 223 38.72 22.71 46.79
CA LYS A 223 39.15 23.36 45.56
C LYS A 223 39.29 22.36 44.40
N LEU A 224 39.97 21.25 44.64
CA LEU A 224 40.15 20.20 43.63
C LEU A 224 38.80 19.56 43.21
N LEU A 225 37.88 19.38 44.16
CA LEU A 225 36.55 18.87 43.88
C LEU A 225 35.71 19.87 43.08
N SER A 226 35.85 21.17 43.33
CA SER A 226 35.20 22.22 42.53
C SER A 226 35.71 22.20 41.09
N GLU A 227 37.03 22.15 40.90
CA GLU A 227 37.64 22.09 39.56
C GLU A 227 37.18 20.84 38.80
N LYS A 228 37.16 19.67 39.46
CA LYS A 228 36.66 18.43 38.84
C LYS A 228 35.17 18.47 38.51
N LYS A 229 34.35 19.14 39.32
CA LYS A 229 32.93 19.35 39.01
C LYS A 229 32.74 20.25 37.80
N ASP A 230 33.56 21.29 37.65
CA ASP A 230 33.52 22.18 36.49
C ASP A 230 33.96 21.44 35.21
N ASP A 231 35.00 20.61 35.29
CA ASP A 231 35.45 19.77 34.17
C ASP A 231 34.42 18.70 33.80
N GLU A 232 33.77 18.08 34.78
CA GLU A 232 32.68 17.12 34.56
C GLU A 232 31.46 17.81 33.95
N ALA A 233 31.10 19.02 34.40
CA ALA A 233 30.01 19.81 33.81
C ALA A 233 30.28 20.20 32.35
N LYS A 234 31.56 20.50 32.00
CA LYS A 234 31.98 20.73 30.61
C LYS A 234 31.90 19.44 29.77
N LEU A 235 32.37 18.31 30.31
CA LEU A 235 32.30 17.00 29.63
C LEU A 235 30.84 16.57 29.36
N LEU A 236 29.95 16.83 30.32
CA LEU A 236 28.52 16.51 30.23
C LEU A 236 27.70 17.55 29.44
N GLY A 237 28.35 18.59 28.91
CA GLY A 237 27.71 19.64 28.09
C GLY A 237 26.71 20.51 28.85
N MET A 238 26.85 20.64 30.17
CA MET A 238 25.95 21.45 31.01
C MET A 238 26.27 22.95 30.98
N VAL A 239 27.45 23.34 30.51
CA VAL A 239 27.85 24.73 30.29
C VAL A 239 28.20 24.87 28.80
N LEU A 240 27.58 25.85 28.13
CA LEU A 240 27.85 26.15 26.72
C LEU A 240 29.35 26.44 26.54
N PHE A 241 29.96 25.80 25.54
CA PHE A 241 31.25 26.22 25.01
C PHE A 241 31.13 27.68 24.55
N LEU A 242 31.59 28.63 25.37
CA LEU A 242 31.98 29.93 24.86
C LEU A 242 33.29 29.73 24.12
N VAL A 243 33.19 29.31 22.86
CA VAL A 243 34.27 29.45 21.89
C VAL A 243 34.37 30.94 21.59
N LEU A 244 35.43 31.58 22.09
CA LEU A 244 35.96 32.82 21.53
C LEU A 244 36.85 32.47 20.34
#